data_AF-A0A536E6M4-F1
#
_entry.id   AF-A0A536E6M4-F1
#
_cell.length_a   1.000
_cell.length_b   1.000
_cell.length_c   1.000
_cell.angle_alpha   90.00
_cell.angle_beta   90.00
_cell.angle_gamma   90.00
#
_symmetry.space_group_name_H-M   'P 1'
#
loop_
_entity.id
_entity.type
_entity.pdbx_description
1 polymer ?
#
loop_
_entity_poly.entity_id
_entity_poly.type
_entity_poly.pdbx_seq_one_letter_code
_entity_poly.pdbx_strand_id
1 'polypeptide(L)'
;GLLNRQAIGWSRHTLHTCNLPDSLPRKKKWNYWAVTSNDLLFSATIADIERLQLAGAYIFDRRTQRHIEKTVVVPANTIAIPETVAGDMVIDHQDMHVALTVHGSGTRIRVEAADFGGMRLKTDIIVERPEGHETLNVVIPWTDVQFQYTSKQNTLPASGYVQLGDERLEFT
;
A
#
# COMPACT_ATOMS: atom_id res chain seq x y z
N GLY A 1 -3.66 -24.40 -2.90
CA GLY A 1 -4.98 -24.18 -2.28
C GLY A 1 -5.96 -23.80 -3.36
N LEU A 2 -7.16 -24.38 -3.37
CA LEU A 2 -8.22 -23.99 -4.29
C LEU A 2 -9.04 -22.85 -3.67
N LEU A 3 -9.82 -22.16 -4.50
CA LEU A 3 -10.79 -21.16 -4.07
C LEU A 3 -11.75 -21.72 -3.00
N ASN A 4 -11.86 -21.03 -1.86
CA ASN A 4 -12.97 -21.27 -0.94
C ASN A 4 -14.24 -20.64 -1.51
N ARG A 5 -15.18 -21.47 -2.00
CA ARG A 5 -16.42 -20.97 -2.60
C ARG A 5 -17.31 -20.18 -1.63
N GLN A 6 -17.22 -20.44 -0.32
CA GLN A 6 -17.94 -19.64 0.68
C GLN A 6 -17.36 -18.23 0.87
N ALA A 7 -16.15 -17.99 0.37
CA ALA A 7 -15.53 -16.66 0.41
C ALA A 7 -15.99 -15.76 -0.74
N ILE A 8 -16.67 -16.31 -1.77
CA ILE A 8 -17.13 -15.55 -2.93
C ILE A 8 -18.21 -14.54 -2.51
N GLY A 9 -18.06 -13.29 -2.95
CA GLY A 9 -19.00 -12.22 -2.65
C GLY A 9 -18.29 -10.99 -2.11
N TRP A 10 -19.00 -10.22 -1.29
CA TRP A 10 -18.48 -9.01 -0.69
C TRP A 10 -18.84 -8.87 0.80
N SER A 11 -18.02 -8.12 1.54
CA SER A 11 -18.26 -7.80 2.95
C SER A 11 -17.85 -6.37 3.30
N ARG A 12 -18.51 -5.80 4.33
CA ARG A 12 -18.24 -4.47 4.90
C ARG A 12 -17.02 -4.41 5.83
N HIS A 13 -16.55 -5.57 6.26
CA HIS A 13 -15.37 -5.71 7.10
C HIS A 13 -14.49 -6.82 6.55
N THR A 14 -13.20 -6.76 6.86
CA THR A 14 -12.22 -7.77 6.45
C THR A 14 -12.52 -9.09 7.16
N LEU A 15 -12.95 -10.12 6.41
CA LEU A 15 -13.23 -11.46 6.95
C LEU A 15 -12.22 -12.51 6.50
N HIS A 16 -11.35 -12.18 5.55
CA HIS A 16 -10.49 -13.15 4.88
C HIS A 16 -9.05 -13.05 5.37
N THR A 17 -8.45 -14.21 5.60
CA THR A 17 -7.00 -14.40 5.73
C THR A 17 -6.44 -14.83 4.38
N CYS A 18 -5.48 -14.08 3.85
CA CYS A 18 -4.83 -14.28 2.56
C CYS A 18 -3.64 -15.25 2.66
N ASN A 19 -3.86 -16.41 3.29
CA ASN A 19 -2.86 -17.45 3.56
C ASN A 19 -2.69 -18.45 2.41
N LEU A 20 -2.51 -17.94 1.19
CA LEU A 20 -2.34 -18.79 0.00
C LEU A 20 -1.05 -19.64 0.12
N PRO A 21 -1.13 -20.98 -0.03
CA PRO A 21 0.03 -21.87 0.11
C PRO A 21 1.20 -21.51 -0.80
N ASP A 22 2.43 -21.74 -0.36
CA ASP A 22 3.66 -21.48 -1.14
C ASP A 22 3.81 -22.35 -2.39
N SER A 23 3.12 -23.49 -2.44
CA SER A 23 3.07 -24.33 -3.63
C SER A 23 2.27 -23.73 -4.80
N LEU A 24 1.50 -22.65 -4.60
CA LEU A 24 0.76 -22.01 -5.67
C LEU A 24 1.66 -21.08 -6.50
N PRO A 25 1.70 -21.24 -7.84
CA PRO A 25 2.45 -20.33 -8.70
C PRO A 25 1.66 -19.03 -8.93
N ARG A 26 2.35 -17.95 -9.30
CA ARG A 26 1.78 -16.65 -9.71
C ARG A 26 0.97 -15.95 -8.62
N LYS A 27 1.32 -16.18 -7.34
CA LYS A 27 0.77 -15.40 -6.23
C LYS A 27 1.24 -13.95 -6.34
N LYS A 28 0.31 -13.02 -6.15
CA LYS A 28 0.62 -11.60 -6.05
C LYS A 28 -0.08 -11.03 -4.84
N LYS A 29 0.63 -10.21 -4.07
CA LYS A 29 0.09 -9.47 -2.94
C LYS A 29 0.63 -8.05 -3.02
N TRP A 30 -0.20 -7.06 -2.76
CA TRP A 30 0.26 -5.68 -2.71
C TRP A 30 -0.57 -4.88 -1.71
N ASN A 31 0.07 -3.86 -1.15
CA ASN A 31 -0.55 -2.85 -0.32
C ASN A 31 -0.27 -1.49 -0.98
N TYR A 32 -1.34 -0.75 -1.24
CA TYR A 32 -1.32 0.51 -1.98
C TYR A 32 -2.13 1.53 -1.21
N TRP A 33 -1.53 2.69 -0.96
CA TRP A 33 -2.22 3.85 -0.41
C TRP A 33 -2.10 5.02 -1.36
N ALA A 34 -3.21 5.70 -1.61
CA ALA A 34 -3.23 7.03 -2.20
C ALA A 34 -3.88 8.00 -1.21
N VAL A 35 -3.16 9.07 -0.90
CA VAL A 35 -3.59 10.15 -0.03
C VAL A 35 -3.65 11.42 -0.86
N THR A 36 -4.79 12.11 -0.81
CA THR A 36 -5.07 13.25 -1.67
C THR A 36 -5.50 14.46 -0.86
N SER A 37 -4.99 15.63 -1.25
CA SER A 37 -5.48 16.95 -0.87
C SER A 37 -5.87 17.74 -2.12
N ASN A 38 -6.23 19.02 -1.95
CA ASN A 38 -6.49 19.92 -3.07
C ASN A 38 -5.25 20.17 -3.94
N ASP A 39 -4.06 20.07 -3.35
CA ASP A 39 -2.80 20.41 -4.01
C ASP A 39 -1.96 19.19 -4.38
N LEU A 40 -2.10 18.08 -3.66
CA LEU A 40 -1.20 16.94 -3.78
C LEU A 40 -1.95 15.61 -3.85
N LEU A 41 -1.47 14.71 -4.71
CA LEU A 41 -1.69 13.28 -4.56
C LEU A 41 -0.34 12.63 -4.24
N PHE A 42 -0.27 11.94 -3.12
CA PHE A 42 0.85 11.09 -2.75
C PHE A 42 0.38 9.64 -2.74
N SER A 43 1.18 8.72 -3.28
CA SER A 43 0.92 7.30 -3.11
C SER A 43 2.18 6.51 -2.78
N ALA A 44 1.99 5.44 -2.02
CA ALA A 44 3.03 4.51 -1.63
C ALA A 44 2.53 3.07 -1.86
N THR A 45 3.42 2.21 -2.35
CA THR A 45 3.11 0.82 -2.68
C THR A 45 4.20 -0.09 -2.14
N ILE A 46 3.80 -1.23 -1.59
CA ILE A 46 4.68 -2.40 -1.44
C ILE A 46 4.00 -3.58 -2.10
N ALA A 47 4.70 -4.29 -2.98
CA ALA A 47 4.16 -5.42 -3.69
C ALA A 47 5.12 -6.62 -3.71
N ASP A 48 4.54 -7.81 -3.63
CA ASP A 48 5.15 -9.09 -3.90
C ASP A 48 4.52 -9.65 -5.17
N ILE A 49 5.35 -9.87 -6.18
CA ILE A 49 4.93 -10.46 -7.46
C ILE A 49 5.65 -11.79 -7.72
N GLU A 50 5.84 -12.58 -6.66
CA GLU A 50 6.44 -13.92 -6.60
C GLU A 50 7.95 -13.95 -6.87
N ARG A 51 8.39 -13.36 -7.99
CA ARG A 51 9.81 -13.41 -8.40
C ARG A 51 10.64 -12.25 -7.86
N LEU A 52 9.97 -11.20 -7.42
CA LEU A 52 10.58 -10.01 -6.84
C LEU A 52 9.56 -9.33 -5.94
N GLN A 53 10.09 -8.53 -5.02
CA GLN A 53 9.30 -7.61 -4.23
C GLN A 53 9.73 -6.18 -4.59
N LEU A 54 8.81 -5.23 -4.52
CA LEU A 54 9.08 -3.85 -4.89
C LEU A 54 8.40 -2.87 -3.93
N ALA A 55 9.01 -1.70 -3.81
CA ALA A 55 8.40 -0.54 -3.18
C ALA A 55 8.33 0.59 -4.20
N GLY A 56 7.22 1.32 -4.20
CA GLY A 56 7.01 2.47 -5.06
C GLY A 56 6.50 3.66 -4.28
N ALA A 57 6.91 4.86 -4.69
CA ALA A 57 6.29 6.10 -4.26
C ALA A 57 6.04 7.00 -5.46
N TYR A 58 4.95 7.77 -5.41
CA TYR A 58 4.52 8.65 -6.48
C TYR A 58 3.95 9.94 -5.91
N ILE A 59 4.30 11.06 -6.53
CA ILE A 59 3.76 12.38 -6.27
C ILE A 59 3.15 12.94 -7.54
N PHE A 60 1.95 13.48 -7.42
CA PHE A 60 1.36 14.40 -8.37
C PHE A 60 1.03 15.72 -7.67
N ASP A 61 1.81 16.76 -7.99
CA ASP A 61 1.54 18.14 -7.57
C ASP A 61 0.56 18.77 -8.57
N ARG A 62 -0.64 19.08 -8.10
CA ARG A 62 -1.73 19.65 -8.90
C ARG A 62 -1.48 21.12 -9.25
N ARG A 63 -0.70 21.85 -8.45
CA ARG A 63 -0.37 23.26 -8.70
C ARG A 63 0.57 23.38 -9.88
N THR A 64 1.59 22.53 -9.93
CA THR A 64 2.63 22.56 -10.98
C THR A 64 2.40 21.55 -12.09
N GLN A 65 1.41 20.65 -11.95
CA GLN A 65 1.19 19.48 -12.80
C GLN A 65 2.42 18.55 -12.86
N ARG A 66 3.27 18.58 -11.82
CA ARG A 66 4.48 17.78 -11.77
C ARG A 66 4.18 16.36 -11.31
N HIS A 67 4.75 15.41 -12.04
CA HIS A 67 4.71 13.99 -11.71
C HIS A 67 6.13 13.53 -11.36
N ILE A 68 6.27 12.83 -10.24
CA ILE A 68 7.53 12.19 -9.87
C ILE A 68 7.21 10.80 -9.32
N GLU A 69 7.92 9.80 -9.81
CA GLU A 69 7.81 8.43 -9.32
C GLU A 69 9.19 7.84 -9.06
N LYS A 70 9.26 6.92 -8.10
CA LYS A 70 10.41 6.08 -7.86
C LYS A 70 9.96 4.70 -7.46
N THR A 71 10.62 3.69 -8.02
CA THR A 71 10.43 2.28 -7.65
C THR A 71 11.78 1.68 -7.31
N VAL A 72 11.82 0.91 -6.23
CA VAL A 72 12.95 0.04 -5.88
C VAL A 72 12.50 -1.41 -5.92
N VAL A 73 13.40 -2.30 -6.30
CA VAL A 73 13.15 -3.74 -6.41
C VAL A 73 14.14 -4.47 -5.52
N VAL A 74 13.64 -5.44 -4.77
CA VAL A 74 14.43 -6.36 -3.96
C VAL A 74 14.15 -7.80 -4.39
N PRO A 75 15.07 -8.74 -4.14
CA PRO A 75 14.82 -10.16 -4.39
C PRO A 75 13.55 -10.66 -3.70
N ALA A 76 12.94 -11.71 -4.23
CA ALA A 76 11.80 -12.37 -3.57
C ALA A 76 12.16 -12.81 -2.13
N ASN A 77 11.16 -12.81 -1.24
CA ASN A 77 11.29 -13.18 0.17
C ASN A 77 12.23 -12.29 1.00
N THR A 78 12.54 -11.08 0.53
CA THR A 78 13.29 -10.08 1.31
C THR A 78 12.43 -9.47 2.41
N ILE A 79 11.14 -9.24 2.13
CA ILE A 79 10.18 -8.67 3.07
C ILE A 79 9.09 -9.69 3.42
N ALA A 80 8.62 -9.62 4.67
CA ALA A 80 7.45 -10.35 5.11
C ALA A 80 6.19 -9.67 4.58
N ILE A 81 5.30 -10.46 3.98
CA ILE A 81 3.99 -9.99 3.52
C ILE A 81 2.93 -10.59 4.45
N PRO A 82 2.13 -9.76 5.15
CA PRO A 82 1.11 -10.26 6.06
C PRO A 82 0.04 -11.07 5.32
N GLU A 83 -0.61 -11.97 6.07
CA GLU A 83 -1.77 -12.71 5.58
C GLU A 83 -3.07 -11.92 5.76
N THR A 84 -3.12 -11.01 6.73
CA THR A 84 -4.26 -10.13 6.97
C THR A 84 -4.11 -8.79 6.25
N VAL A 85 -5.23 -8.09 6.07
CA VAL A 85 -5.23 -6.73 5.48
C VAL A 85 -4.51 -5.74 6.38
N ALA A 86 -4.61 -5.92 7.70
CA ALA A 86 -3.76 -5.24 8.65
C ALA A 86 -2.42 -5.98 8.76
N GLY A 87 -1.33 -5.25 8.84
CA GLY A 87 0.00 -5.81 9.06
C GLY A 87 1.09 -4.88 8.53
N ASP A 88 2.27 -5.02 9.11
CA ASP A 88 3.42 -4.21 8.75
C ASP A 88 4.06 -4.72 7.47
N MET A 89 4.41 -3.80 6.58
CA MET A 89 5.20 -4.04 5.38
C MET A 89 6.28 -2.97 5.30
N VAL A 90 7.54 -3.38 5.29
CA VAL A 90 8.68 -2.46 5.26
C VAL A 90 9.69 -2.94 4.23
N ILE A 91 10.04 -2.09 3.27
CA ILE A 91 11.19 -2.27 2.39
C ILE A 91 12.24 -1.25 2.80
N ASP A 92 13.43 -1.76 3.15
CA ASP A 92 14.62 -0.96 3.37
C ASP A 92 15.61 -1.22 2.21
N HIS A 93 15.71 -0.25 1.31
CA HIS A 93 16.60 -0.29 0.15
C HIS A 93 17.47 0.97 0.15
N GLN A 94 18.72 0.85 -0.30
CA GLN A 94 19.70 1.95 -0.29
C GLN A 94 19.17 3.24 -0.94
N ASP A 95 18.32 3.10 -1.96
CA ASP A 95 17.77 4.23 -2.72
C ASP A 95 16.41 4.73 -2.22
N MET A 96 15.68 3.93 -1.43
CA MET A 96 14.36 4.30 -0.93
C MET A 96 13.91 3.37 0.22
N HIS A 97 13.48 3.97 1.32
CA HIS A 97 12.79 3.30 2.42
C HIS A 97 11.27 3.50 2.27
N VAL A 98 10.49 2.44 2.41
CA VAL A 98 9.01 2.51 2.44
C VAL A 98 8.51 1.64 3.59
N ALA A 99 7.74 2.24 4.50
CA ALA A 99 7.11 1.55 5.62
C ALA A 99 5.61 1.84 5.67
N LEU A 100 4.81 0.79 5.54
CA LEU A 100 3.36 0.76 5.75
C LEU A 100 3.12 -0.03 7.03
N THR A 101 2.90 0.67 8.15
CA THR A 101 2.88 0.04 9.48
C THR A 101 1.56 0.31 10.19
N VAL A 102 1.12 -0.61 11.03
CA VAL A 102 -0.07 -0.45 11.86
C VAL A 102 0.12 0.71 12.84
N HIS A 103 -0.90 1.56 12.95
CA HIS A 103 -0.92 2.67 13.91
C HIS A 103 -2.31 2.82 14.51
N GLY A 104 -2.49 2.38 15.77
CA GLY A 104 -3.82 2.25 16.36
C GLY A 104 -4.70 1.31 15.53
N SER A 105 -5.88 1.79 15.13
CA SER A 105 -6.79 1.09 14.20
C SER A 105 -6.44 1.33 12.71
N GLY A 106 -5.52 2.25 12.44
CA GLY A 106 -5.18 2.74 11.11
C GLY A 106 -3.80 2.30 10.61
N THR A 107 -3.19 3.13 9.76
CA THR A 107 -1.91 2.85 9.11
C THR A 107 -1.05 4.09 9.09
N ARG A 108 0.22 3.96 9.46
CA ARG A 108 1.24 4.99 9.27
C ARG A 108 2.09 4.66 8.06
N ILE A 109 2.19 5.61 7.15
CA ILE A 109 2.92 5.54 5.89
C ILE A 109 4.15 6.43 6.01
N ARG A 110 5.34 5.85 5.87
CA ARG A 110 6.61 6.58 5.83
C ARG A 110 7.38 6.21 4.58
N VAL A 111 7.85 7.21 3.86
CA VAL A 111 8.72 7.04 2.70
C VAL A 111 9.88 8.00 2.78
N GLU A 112 11.10 7.50 2.61
CA GLU A 112 12.31 8.32 2.54
C GLU A 112 13.14 7.94 1.32
N ALA A 113 13.59 8.92 0.55
CA ALA A 113 14.53 8.73 -0.55
C ALA A 113 15.47 9.93 -0.64
N ALA A 114 16.77 9.68 -0.77
CA ALA A 114 17.76 10.75 -0.96
C ALA A 114 17.62 11.45 -2.32
N ASP A 115 17.21 10.69 -3.34
CA ASP A 115 16.92 11.17 -4.69
C ASP A 115 15.55 10.64 -5.15
N PHE A 116 14.61 11.53 -5.38
CA PHE A 116 13.27 11.31 -5.89
C PHE A 116 12.98 12.35 -6.97
N GLY A 117 13.41 12.07 -8.20
CA GLY A 117 13.34 13.01 -9.31
C GLY A 117 14.27 14.22 -9.12
N GLY A 118 15.47 14.01 -8.55
CA GLY A 118 16.47 15.04 -8.28
C GLY A 118 16.30 15.76 -6.95
N MET A 119 15.33 15.35 -6.12
CA MET A 119 15.03 15.99 -4.83
C MET A 119 14.91 14.97 -3.72
N ARG A 120 15.22 15.35 -2.48
CA ARG A 120 15.00 14.48 -1.33
C ARG A 120 13.51 14.34 -1.04
N LEU A 121 13.04 13.12 -0.78
CA LEU A 121 11.69 12.82 -0.31
C LEU A 121 11.74 12.39 1.15
N LYS A 122 10.85 12.95 1.97
CA LYS A 122 10.53 12.43 3.30
C LYS A 122 9.03 12.56 3.58
N THR A 123 8.37 11.48 3.96
CA THR A 123 6.93 11.49 4.25
C THR A 123 6.65 10.82 5.59
N ASP A 124 5.61 11.30 6.25
CA ASP A 124 5.06 10.70 7.46
C ASP A 124 3.58 11.04 7.53
N ILE A 125 2.74 10.06 7.19
CA ILE A 125 1.29 10.22 7.08
C ILE A 125 0.62 9.17 7.95
N ILE A 126 -0.31 9.60 8.78
CA ILE A 126 -1.18 8.73 9.56
C ILE A 126 -2.53 8.71 8.85
N VAL A 127 -2.96 7.52 8.46
CA VAL A 127 -4.32 7.23 7.99
C VAL A 127 -5.07 6.62 9.14
N GLU A 128 -6.09 7.32 9.65
CA GLU A 128 -6.87 6.84 10.79
C GLU A 128 -8.05 6.01 10.31
N ARG A 129 -8.45 5.01 11.10
CA ARG A 129 -9.67 4.24 10.87
C ARG A 129 -10.66 4.53 11.99
N PRO A 130 -11.67 5.41 11.75
CA PRO A 130 -12.72 5.66 12.72
C PRO A 130 -13.45 4.38 13.13
N GLU A 131 -13.96 4.37 14.35
CA GLU A 131 -14.82 3.28 14.83
C GLU A 131 -16.04 3.11 13.91
N GLY A 132 -16.38 1.86 13.60
CA GLY A 132 -17.51 1.55 12.72
C GLY A 132 -17.27 1.81 11.23
N HIS A 133 -16.08 2.28 10.82
CA HIS A 133 -15.79 2.51 9.40
C HIS A 133 -15.90 1.21 8.58
N GLU A 134 -16.79 1.22 7.58
CA GLU A 134 -16.98 0.12 6.65
C GLU A 134 -15.94 0.15 5.52
N THR A 135 -15.53 -1.03 5.05
CA THR A 135 -14.57 -1.23 3.97
C THR A 135 -15.21 -2.09 2.87
N LEU A 136 -14.75 -1.98 1.63
CA LEU A 136 -15.24 -2.85 0.56
C LEU A 136 -14.26 -4.00 0.35
N ASN A 137 -14.71 -5.21 0.66
CA ASN A 137 -13.93 -6.44 0.54
C ASN A 137 -14.63 -7.34 -0.48
N VAL A 138 -13.93 -7.80 -1.51
CA VAL A 138 -14.53 -8.60 -2.59
C VAL A 138 -13.62 -9.73 -2.99
N VAL A 139 -14.17 -10.94 -3.08
CA VAL A 139 -13.53 -12.10 -3.72
C VAL A 139 -14.15 -12.28 -5.10
N ILE A 140 -13.32 -12.16 -6.13
CA ILE A 140 -13.72 -12.25 -7.53
C ILE A 140 -13.05 -13.48 -8.14
N PRO A 141 -13.82 -14.56 -8.41
CA PRO A 141 -13.29 -15.73 -9.10
C PRO A 141 -13.46 -15.63 -10.61
N TRP A 142 -12.40 -15.98 -11.35
CA TRP A 142 -12.49 -16.34 -12.77
C TRP A 142 -12.58 -17.85 -12.96
N THR A 143 -11.82 -18.59 -12.14
CA THR A 143 -11.86 -20.05 -12.01
C THR A 143 -11.59 -20.44 -10.55
N ASP A 144 -11.69 -21.73 -10.23
CA ASP A 144 -11.33 -22.24 -8.89
C ASP A 144 -9.82 -22.11 -8.55
N VAL A 145 -8.98 -21.74 -9.52
CA VAL A 145 -7.52 -21.54 -9.37
C VAL A 145 -7.03 -20.14 -9.79
N GLN A 146 -7.93 -19.31 -10.32
CA GLN A 146 -7.65 -17.93 -10.72
C GLN A 146 -8.72 -17.04 -10.12
N PHE A 147 -8.36 -16.34 -9.05
CA PHE A 147 -9.24 -15.45 -8.32
C PHE A 147 -8.42 -14.34 -7.70
N GLN A 148 -9.08 -13.24 -7.35
CA GLN A 148 -8.48 -12.19 -6.54
C GLN A 148 -9.34 -11.88 -5.33
N TYR A 149 -8.68 -11.46 -4.28
CA TYR A 149 -9.31 -10.78 -3.16
C TYR A 149 -8.82 -9.34 -3.14
N THR A 150 -9.73 -8.39 -2.96
CA THR A 150 -9.38 -6.98 -2.79
C THR A 150 -10.12 -6.43 -1.58
N SER A 151 -9.37 -5.81 -0.68
CA SER A 151 -9.89 -5.01 0.41
C SER A 151 -9.61 -3.53 0.10
N LYS A 152 -10.62 -2.68 0.19
CA LYS A 152 -10.52 -1.25 -0.08
C LYS A 152 -10.90 -0.46 1.17
N GLN A 153 -9.92 0.24 1.71
CA GLN A 153 -10.01 1.17 2.84
C GLN A 153 -10.25 2.58 2.29
N ASN A 154 -11.47 2.83 1.80
CA ASN A 154 -11.77 4.06 1.09
C ASN A 154 -12.06 5.22 2.05
N THR A 155 -11.76 6.45 1.60
CA THR A 155 -12.23 7.69 2.27
C THR A 155 -11.87 7.77 3.75
N LEU A 156 -10.69 7.25 4.12
CA LEU A 156 -10.16 7.40 5.47
C LEU A 156 -9.54 8.79 5.65
N PRO A 157 -9.75 9.45 6.80
CA PRO A 157 -9.03 10.67 7.13
C PRO A 157 -7.53 10.37 7.23
N ALA A 158 -6.73 11.30 6.72
CA ALA A 158 -5.29 11.18 6.71
C ALA A 158 -4.65 12.52 7.07
N SER A 159 -3.68 12.51 7.98
CA SER A 159 -2.95 13.69 8.40
C SER A 159 -1.44 13.43 8.39
N GLY A 160 -0.65 14.49 8.30
CA GLY A 160 0.81 14.40 8.24
C GLY A 160 1.35 15.13 7.01
N TYR A 161 2.51 14.73 6.50
CA TYR A 161 3.20 15.56 5.50
C TYR A 161 3.94 14.77 4.43
N VAL A 162 4.20 15.49 3.34
CA VAL A 162 5.18 15.15 2.30
C VAL A 162 6.17 16.31 2.20
N GLN A 163 7.44 16.02 2.44
CA GLN A 163 8.56 16.94 2.24
C GLN A 163 9.29 16.53 0.95
N LEU A 164 9.34 17.44 -0.02
CA LEU A 164 10.01 17.26 -1.31
C LEU A 164 11.03 18.39 -1.52
N GLY A 165 12.31 18.09 -1.39
CA GLY A 165 13.34 19.11 -1.27
C GLY A 165 13.07 20.00 -0.06
N ASP A 166 12.99 21.31 -0.27
CA ASP A 166 12.69 22.29 0.78
C ASP A 166 11.18 22.56 0.96
N GLU A 167 10.34 22.06 0.04
CA GLU A 167 8.89 22.27 0.10
C GLU A 167 8.21 21.20 0.97
N ARG A 168 7.38 21.64 1.91
CA ARG A 168 6.57 20.79 2.76
C ARG A 168 5.08 21.01 2.48
N LEU A 169 4.38 19.92 2.20
CA LEU A 169 2.95 19.87 1.93
C LEU A 169 2.27 19.05 3.01
N GLU A 170 1.23 19.61 3.61
CA GLU A 170 0.49 18.98 4.72
C GLU A 170 -0.79 18.31 4.22
N PHE A 171 -1.13 17.20 4.84
CA PHE A 171 -2.45 16.60 4.86
C PHE A 171 -3.08 16.87 6.23
N THR A 172 -4.32 17.34 6.23
CA THR A 172 -5.09 17.74 7.42
C THR A 172 -6.45 17.08 7.41
#